data_AF-A0A2K3P2K2-F1
#
_entry.id   AF-A0A2K3P2K2-F1
#
_cell.length_a   1.000
_cell.length_b   1.000
_cell.length_c   1.000
_cell.angle_alpha   90.00
_cell.angle_beta   90.00
_cell.angle_gamma   90.00
#
_symmetry.space_group_name_H-M   'P 1'
#
loop_
_entity.id
_entity.type
_entity.pdbx_description
1 polymer ?
#
loop_
_entity_poly.entity_id
_entity_poly.type
_entity_poly.pdbx_seq_one_letter_code
_entity_poly.pdbx_strand_id
1 'polypeptide(L)'
;MITDLLTSQVLNEFTHGKQEKVSKTEFKEVLSDILLGMAAGLKRDPIVILRIDGEDLFEFLNGSTYEPEIVSIFSQIESPQKSFHDYIIQALSKLNVDQGIPPTSDSWVVSNIVEPALVSEHGYDLDKPVSQEIFLEEFKKVALSVANRLKEQPVIVAHSESTFDGSGVKRLLSNKFELDKILNSAIETLPKDRNGKMSKDYLRVALDVVAPSAALPPFGAIEEVCCLFSHQFLFFVFNPPVLHQGKGPDNPEFSREMDKVIGEVFKMVSADDAKLVKEDEFKKILTEILGSIMLQLEGNPISVSSNSVVHEPLGSSSTLLQPSPAETA
;
A
#
# COMPACT_ATOMS: atom_id res chain seq x y z
N MET A 1 6.55 0.76 19.47
CA MET A 1 5.89 -0.56 19.34
C MET A 1 6.12 -1.19 17.97
N ILE A 2 5.73 -0.57 16.83
CA ILE A 2 6.02 -1.13 15.48
C ILE A 2 7.50 -1.04 15.13
N THR A 3 8.15 0.07 15.47
CA THR A 3 9.61 0.26 15.31
C THR A 3 10.42 -0.77 16.10
N ASP A 4 9.96 -1.16 17.29
CA ASP A 4 10.63 -2.17 18.11
C ASP A 4 10.51 -3.57 17.50
N LEU A 5 9.37 -3.88 16.86
CA LEU A 5 9.14 -5.16 16.19
C LEU A 5 10.07 -5.33 14.98
N LEU A 6 10.11 -4.33 14.09
CA LEU A 6 10.98 -4.30 12.90
C LEU A 6 12.46 -4.33 13.27
N THR A 7 12.87 -3.54 14.27
CA THR A 7 14.26 -3.55 14.74
C THR A 7 14.60 -4.92 15.29
N SER A 8 13.71 -5.57 16.04
CA SER A 8 13.95 -6.93 16.55
C SER A 8 13.98 -7.99 15.45
N GLN A 9 13.19 -7.84 14.39
CA GLN A 9 13.09 -8.80 13.30
C GLN A 9 14.33 -8.73 12.41
N VAL A 10 14.77 -7.51 12.09
CA VAL A 10 16.05 -7.25 11.41
C VAL A 10 17.21 -7.74 12.28
N LEU A 11 17.21 -7.45 13.58
CA LEU A 11 18.26 -7.93 14.48
C LEU A 11 18.26 -9.47 14.59
N ASN A 12 17.10 -10.12 14.58
CA ASN A 12 16.99 -11.58 14.62
C ASN A 12 17.51 -12.24 13.34
N GLU A 13 17.26 -11.65 12.17
CA GLU A 13 17.86 -12.06 10.90
C GLU A 13 19.39 -11.96 10.97
N PHE A 14 19.90 -10.84 11.48
CA PHE A 14 21.34 -10.62 11.64
C PHE A 14 22.00 -11.56 12.65
N THR A 15 21.27 -12.07 13.64
CA THR A 15 21.86 -12.85 14.74
C THR A 15 21.37 -14.30 14.82
N HIS A 16 20.55 -14.76 13.88
CA HIS A 16 19.91 -16.09 13.89
C HIS A 16 19.25 -16.42 15.25
N GLY A 17 18.70 -15.41 15.94
CA GLY A 17 18.09 -15.56 17.27
C GLY A 17 19.07 -15.74 18.44
N LYS A 18 20.38 -15.56 18.24
CA LYS A 18 21.39 -15.60 19.32
C LYS A 18 21.82 -14.17 19.68
N GLN A 19 21.89 -13.82 20.96
CA GLN A 19 22.37 -12.50 21.39
C GLN A 19 23.90 -12.39 21.35
N GLU A 20 24.53 -12.72 20.23
CA GLU A 20 25.98 -12.59 20.07
C GLU A 20 26.35 -11.78 18.83
N LYS A 21 27.47 -11.07 18.96
CA LYS A 21 28.01 -10.13 17.97
C LYS A 21 28.07 -10.78 16.58
N VAL A 22 27.50 -10.08 15.59
CA VAL A 22 27.51 -10.49 14.18
C VAL A 22 28.89 -10.24 13.57
N SER A 23 29.41 -11.19 12.81
CA SER A 23 30.68 -11.00 12.11
C SER A 23 30.52 -9.97 10.97
N LYS A 24 31.60 -9.28 10.57
CA LYS A 24 31.54 -8.35 9.41
C LYS A 24 31.09 -9.05 8.12
N THR A 25 31.44 -10.33 7.97
CA THR A 25 31.08 -11.14 6.80
C THR A 25 29.59 -11.45 6.80
N GLU A 26 29.06 -11.94 7.91
CA GLU A 26 27.64 -12.25 8.09
C GLU A 26 26.76 -11.00 7.96
N PHE A 27 27.16 -9.88 8.55
CA PHE A 27 26.48 -8.59 8.36
C PHE A 27 26.45 -8.18 6.88
N LYS A 28 27.57 -8.33 6.16
CA LYS A 28 27.65 -7.99 4.74
C LYS A 28 26.75 -8.89 3.90
N GLU A 29 26.72 -10.19 4.18
CA GLU A 29 25.87 -11.15 3.46
C GLU A 29 24.39 -10.83 3.68
N VAL A 30 23.96 -10.70 4.92
CA VAL A 30 22.56 -10.36 5.25
C VAL A 30 22.17 -9.00 4.67
N LEU A 31 23.02 -7.97 4.79
CA LEU A 31 22.74 -6.67 4.17
C LEU A 31 22.66 -6.75 2.64
N SER A 32 23.53 -7.55 2.00
CA SER A 32 23.50 -7.76 0.56
C SER A 32 22.20 -8.44 0.12
N ASP A 33 21.74 -9.45 0.85
CA ASP A 33 20.50 -10.16 0.55
C ASP A 33 19.28 -9.24 0.75
N ILE A 34 19.27 -8.41 1.80
CA ILE A 34 18.26 -7.39 2.02
C ILE A 34 18.23 -6.39 0.85
N LEU A 35 19.38 -5.82 0.47
CA LEU A 35 19.45 -4.83 -0.61
C LEU A 35 19.07 -5.44 -1.96
N LEU A 36 19.46 -6.68 -2.22
CA LEU A 36 19.08 -7.40 -3.43
C LEU A 36 17.57 -7.66 -3.46
N GLY A 37 16.98 -8.04 -2.31
CA GLY A 37 15.54 -8.17 -2.12
C GLY A 37 14.81 -6.85 -2.39
N MET A 38 15.30 -5.72 -1.87
CA MET A 38 14.75 -4.39 -2.13
C MET A 38 14.85 -4.02 -3.62
N ALA A 39 16.00 -4.26 -4.26
CA ALA A 39 16.19 -3.98 -5.67
C ALA A 39 15.26 -4.83 -6.56
N ALA A 40 15.08 -6.11 -6.22
CA ALA A 40 14.12 -6.98 -6.89
C ALA A 40 12.68 -6.51 -6.69
N GLY A 41 12.34 -6.08 -5.46
CA GLY A 41 11.05 -5.48 -5.12
C GLY A 41 10.75 -4.23 -5.95
N LEU A 42 11.64 -3.25 -5.96
CA LEU A 42 11.48 -2.01 -6.73
C LEU A 42 11.47 -2.23 -8.25
N LYS A 43 12.16 -3.27 -8.73
CA LYS A 43 12.09 -3.66 -10.14
C LYS A 43 10.73 -4.25 -10.51
N ARG A 44 10.09 -4.95 -9.57
CA ARG A 44 8.77 -5.55 -9.74
C ARG A 44 7.67 -4.49 -9.59
N ASP A 45 7.73 -3.71 -8.53
CA ASP A 45 6.77 -2.68 -8.14
C ASP A 45 7.51 -1.33 -8.08
N PRO A 46 7.62 -0.59 -9.21
CA PRO A 46 8.33 0.67 -9.23
C PRO A 46 7.60 1.74 -8.41
N ILE A 47 8.38 2.59 -7.77
CA ILE A 47 7.89 3.79 -7.09
C ILE A 47 8.16 4.98 -8.02
N VAL A 48 7.10 5.70 -8.36
CA VAL A 48 7.14 6.90 -9.19
C VAL A 48 7.08 8.12 -8.27
N ILE A 49 8.02 9.05 -8.43
CA ILE A 49 8.01 10.33 -7.71
C ILE A 49 7.32 11.36 -8.59
N LEU A 50 6.12 11.76 -8.18
CA LEU A 50 5.28 12.76 -8.82
C LEU A 50 5.48 14.11 -8.15
N ARG A 51 5.51 15.17 -8.96
CA ARG A 51 5.45 16.55 -8.47
C ARG A 51 4.08 17.10 -8.84
N ILE A 52 3.23 17.26 -7.83
CA ILE A 52 1.88 17.78 -7.98
C ILE A 52 1.92 19.30 -7.80
N ASP A 53 1.80 20.04 -8.90
CA ASP A 53 1.88 21.51 -8.93
C ASP A 53 0.59 22.20 -9.37
N GLY A 54 -0.50 21.43 -9.47
CA GLY A 54 -1.83 21.92 -9.79
C GLY A 54 -2.12 22.04 -11.28
N GLU A 55 -1.17 21.77 -12.18
CA GLU A 55 -1.42 21.80 -13.63
C GLU A 55 -2.42 20.72 -14.05
N ASP A 56 -2.19 19.46 -13.63
CA ASP A 56 -3.09 18.33 -13.95
C ASP A 56 -4.50 18.55 -13.39
N LEU A 57 -4.60 19.12 -12.18
CA LEU A 57 -5.89 19.48 -11.59
C LEU A 57 -6.57 20.61 -12.39
N PHE A 58 -5.81 21.61 -12.82
CA PHE A 58 -6.34 22.68 -13.65
C PHE A 58 -6.83 22.16 -15.01
N GLU A 59 -6.10 21.24 -15.63
CA GLU A 59 -6.52 20.56 -16.87
C GLU A 59 -7.80 19.76 -16.64
N PHE A 60 -7.84 18.92 -15.60
CA PHE A 60 -9.02 18.13 -15.22
C PHE A 60 -10.27 19.01 -15.07
N LEU A 61 -10.18 20.12 -14.33
CA LEU A 61 -11.31 21.02 -14.07
C LEU A 61 -11.86 21.69 -15.35
N ASN A 62 -11.03 21.81 -16.39
CA ASN A 62 -11.41 22.37 -17.68
C ASN A 62 -11.70 21.29 -18.74
N GLY A 63 -11.49 20.02 -18.41
CA GLY A 63 -11.72 18.87 -19.26
C GLY A 63 -13.20 18.45 -19.31
N SER A 64 -13.52 17.59 -20.29
CA SER A 64 -14.87 17.03 -20.46
C SER A 64 -15.21 15.94 -19.43
N THR A 65 -14.20 15.41 -18.73
CA THR A 65 -14.37 14.38 -17.69
C THR A 65 -14.79 14.96 -16.35
N TYR A 66 -14.64 16.28 -16.14
CA TYR A 66 -14.96 16.97 -14.90
C TYR A 66 -16.40 16.70 -14.42
N GLU A 67 -17.40 17.12 -15.19
CA GLU A 67 -18.81 17.00 -14.79
C GLU A 67 -19.24 15.56 -14.50
N PRO A 68 -19.04 14.57 -15.40
CA PRO A 68 -19.50 13.21 -15.15
C PRO A 68 -18.83 12.58 -13.92
N GLU A 69 -17.55 12.89 -13.67
CA GLU A 69 -16.80 12.35 -12.54
C GLU A 69 -17.24 12.98 -11.21
N ILE A 70 -17.37 14.30 -11.15
CA ILE A 70 -17.81 14.98 -9.93
C ILE A 70 -19.28 14.66 -9.61
N VAL A 71 -20.15 14.49 -10.61
CA VAL A 71 -21.52 14.01 -10.40
C VAL A 71 -21.53 12.60 -9.83
N SER A 72 -20.70 11.70 -10.35
CA SER A 72 -20.54 10.34 -9.81
C SER A 72 -20.09 10.40 -8.34
N ILE A 73 -19.07 11.20 -8.03
CA ILE A 73 -18.56 11.39 -6.67
C ILE A 73 -19.66 11.96 -5.75
N PHE A 74 -20.39 12.98 -6.19
CA PHE A 74 -21.49 13.58 -5.41
C PHE A 74 -22.56 12.54 -5.05
N SER A 75 -22.92 11.66 -5.99
CA SER A 75 -23.90 10.59 -5.74
C SER A 75 -23.42 9.53 -4.74
N GLN A 76 -22.11 9.35 -4.60
CA GLN A 76 -21.51 8.39 -3.67
C GLN A 76 -21.33 8.96 -2.25
N ILE A 77 -21.30 10.29 -2.10
CA ILE A 77 -21.15 10.97 -0.81
C ILE A 77 -22.55 11.12 -0.20
N GLU A 78 -23.12 10.03 0.33
CA GLU A 78 -24.36 10.10 1.10
C GLU A 78 -24.07 10.52 2.56
N SER A 79 -24.44 11.75 2.95
CA SER A 79 -24.46 12.08 4.39
C SER A 79 -25.52 13.14 4.78
N PRO A 80 -26.56 12.77 5.55
CA PRO A 80 -27.67 13.69 5.85
C PRO A 80 -27.38 14.81 6.87
N GLN A 81 -26.16 14.94 7.42
CA GLN A 81 -25.85 15.91 8.49
C GLN A 81 -24.47 16.61 8.39
N LYS A 82 -23.75 16.54 7.27
CA LYS A 82 -22.42 17.17 7.15
C LYS A 82 -22.48 18.56 6.52
N SER A 83 -21.56 19.44 6.92
CA SER A 83 -21.46 20.79 6.37
C SER A 83 -21.01 20.75 4.91
N PHE A 84 -21.27 21.81 4.13
CA PHE A 84 -20.79 21.90 2.75
C PHE A 84 -19.26 21.74 2.64
N HIS A 85 -18.53 22.27 3.62
CA HIS A 85 -17.08 22.12 3.76
C HIS A 85 -16.66 20.63 3.80
N ASP A 86 -17.36 19.83 4.59
CA ASP A 86 -17.10 18.39 4.70
C ASP A 86 -17.46 17.63 3.41
N TYR A 87 -18.46 18.10 2.66
CA TYR A 87 -18.81 17.56 1.35
C TYR A 87 -17.68 17.79 0.34
N ILE A 88 -17.13 19.00 0.30
CA ILE A 88 -16.00 19.32 -0.58
C ILE A 88 -14.75 18.53 -0.20
N ILE A 89 -14.40 18.45 1.08
CA ILE A 89 -13.25 17.64 1.53
C ILE A 89 -13.43 16.18 1.14
N GLN A 90 -14.63 15.61 1.35
CA GLN A 90 -14.90 14.23 0.95
C GLN A 90 -14.79 14.04 -0.56
N ALA A 91 -15.26 15.00 -1.37
CA ALA A 91 -15.13 14.91 -2.82
C ALA A 91 -13.67 15.04 -3.28
N LEU A 92 -12.90 15.96 -2.70
CA LEU A 92 -11.46 16.07 -2.95
C LEU A 92 -10.73 14.78 -2.54
N SER A 93 -11.18 14.08 -1.49
CA SER A 93 -10.62 12.78 -1.09
C SER A 93 -10.95 11.61 -2.01
N LYS A 94 -11.91 11.79 -2.93
CA LYS A 94 -12.23 10.81 -3.98
C LYS A 94 -11.44 11.03 -5.27
N LEU A 95 -10.82 12.19 -5.42
CA LEU A 95 -9.85 12.44 -6.48
C LEU A 95 -8.47 11.94 -6.04
N ASN A 96 -7.67 11.53 -7.01
CA ASN A 96 -6.37 10.93 -6.80
C ASN A 96 -5.26 11.76 -7.50
N VAL A 97 -4.04 11.21 -7.51
CA VAL A 97 -2.88 11.84 -8.13
C VAL A 97 -3.02 12.00 -9.65
N ASP A 98 -3.85 11.19 -10.31
CA ASP A 98 -4.15 11.28 -11.75
C ASP A 98 -4.98 12.53 -12.08
N GLN A 99 -5.86 12.97 -11.18
CA GLN A 99 -6.53 14.28 -11.29
C GLN A 99 -5.71 15.42 -10.65
N GLY A 100 -4.42 15.21 -10.37
CA GLY A 100 -3.52 16.24 -9.84
C GLY A 100 -3.78 16.64 -8.40
N ILE A 101 -4.43 15.77 -7.60
CA ILE A 101 -4.68 16.02 -6.19
C ILE A 101 -3.71 15.20 -5.33
N PRO A 102 -2.88 15.83 -4.47
CA PRO A 102 -2.07 15.06 -3.53
C PRO A 102 -2.94 14.40 -2.47
N PRO A 103 -2.47 13.32 -1.81
CA PRO A 103 -3.26 12.59 -0.82
C PRO A 103 -3.82 13.50 0.29
N THR A 104 -5.14 13.68 0.31
CA THR A 104 -5.83 14.50 1.31
C THR A 104 -5.97 13.82 2.68
N SER A 105 -5.53 12.56 2.79
CA SER A 105 -5.32 11.88 4.06
C SER A 105 -4.11 12.43 4.83
N ASP A 106 -3.16 13.09 4.16
CA ASP A 106 -2.01 13.71 4.79
C ASP A 106 -2.40 15.04 5.47
N SER A 107 -2.10 15.15 6.76
CA SER A 107 -2.48 16.33 7.56
C SER A 107 -1.83 17.63 7.08
N TRP A 108 -0.63 17.57 6.52
CA TRP A 108 0.05 18.74 5.98
C TRP A 108 -0.65 19.23 4.71
N VAL A 109 -1.09 18.33 3.84
CA VAL A 109 -1.86 18.67 2.62
C VAL A 109 -3.16 19.36 3.01
N VAL A 110 -3.89 18.80 3.99
CA VAL A 110 -5.14 19.40 4.45
C VAL A 110 -4.90 20.81 5.00
N SER A 111 -3.92 20.97 5.89
CA SER A 111 -3.68 22.25 6.59
C SER A 111 -3.12 23.36 5.69
N ASN A 112 -2.27 23.01 4.71
CA ASN A 112 -1.54 24.00 3.91
C ASN A 112 -2.13 24.22 2.51
N ILE A 113 -2.81 23.20 1.96
CA ILE A 113 -3.35 23.25 0.60
C ILE A 113 -4.88 23.33 0.62
N VAL A 114 -5.56 22.40 1.31
CA VAL A 114 -7.03 22.25 1.22
C VAL A 114 -7.79 23.27 2.06
N GLU A 115 -7.55 23.35 3.37
CA GLU A 115 -8.22 24.29 4.27
C GLU A 115 -8.05 25.75 3.81
N PRO A 116 -6.85 26.20 3.42
CA PRO A 116 -6.68 27.58 2.97
C PRO A 116 -7.38 27.88 1.62
N ALA A 117 -7.70 26.87 0.81
CA ALA A 117 -8.51 27.03 -0.41
C ALA A 117 -10.01 27.14 -0.10
N LEU A 118 -10.46 26.49 0.99
CA LEU A 118 -11.85 26.52 1.46
C LEU A 118 -12.24 27.86 2.09
N VAL A 119 -11.28 28.64 2.58
CA VAL A 119 -11.49 29.97 3.22
C VAL A 119 -11.65 31.13 2.21
N SER A 120 -11.71 30.84 0.91
CA SER A 120 -11.81 31.89 -0.13
C SER A 120 -13.13 32.69 -0.07
N GLU A 121 -13.06 33.97 -0.49
CA GLU A 121 -13.97 35.12 -0.24
C GLU A 121 -15.47 34.99 -0.63
N HIS A 122 -15.97 33.81 -1.01
CA HIS A 122 -17.32 33.66 -1.58
C HIS A 122 -18.28 33.06 -0.56
N GLY A 123 -18.89 33.96 0.21
CA GLY A 123 -19.90 33.70 1.24
C GLY A 123 -21.16 32.98 0.75
N TYR A 124 -21.07 31.68 0.50
CA TYR A 124 -22.23 30.81 0.49
C TYR A 124 -22.62 30.47 1.93
N ASP A 125 -23.85 30.82 2.27
CA ASP A 125 -24.49 30.54 3.55
C ASP A 125 -24.62 29.01 3.73
N LEU A 126 -23.82 28.45 4.63
CA LEU A 126 -23.50 27.02 4.78
C LEU A 126 -24.68 26.15 5.28
N ASP A 127 -25.85 26.75 5.47
CA ASP A 127 -27.06 26.10 6.02
C ASP A 127 -28.12 25.72 4.95
N LYS A 128 -27.83 25.87 3.64
CA LYS A 128 -28.78 25.54 2.56
C LYS A 128 -28.54 24.16 1.94
N PRO A 129 -29.61 23.44 1.55
CA PRO A 129 -29.49 22.19 0.81
C PRO A 129 -28.79 22.44 -0.53
N VAL A 130 -27.76 21.65 -0.78
CA VAL A 130 -26.87 21.78 -1.92
C VAL A 130 -27.50 20.99 -3.07
N SER A 131 -27.94 21.67 -4.13
CA SER A 131 -28.28 20.98 -5.38
C SER A 131 -27.00 20.53 -6.07
N GLN A 132 -27.09 19.52 -6.93
CA GLN A 132 -25.95 19.00 -7.69
C GLN A 132 -25.24 20.10 -8.50
N GLU A 133 -26.01 21.02 -9.10
CA GLU A 133 -25.49 22.13 -9.89
C GLU A 133 -24.69 23.11 -9.02
N ILE A 134 -25.21 23.43 -7.84
CA ILE A 134 -24.52 24.29 -6.87
C ILE A 134 -23.23 23.62 -6.40
N PHE A 135 -23.28 22.31 -6.13
CA PHE A 135 -22.09 21.54 -5.75
C PHE A 135 -21.01 21.59 -6.83
N LEU A 136 -21.37 21.35 -8.09
CA LEU A 136 -20.44 21.37 -9.22
C LEU A 136 -19.76 22.73 -9.40
N GLU A 137 -20.51 23.82 -9.30
CA GLU A 137 -19.96 25.17 -9.45
C GLU A 137 -19.01 25.53 -8.30
N GLU A 138 -19.43 25.27 -7.06
CA GLU A 138 -18.65 25.59 -5.87
C GLU A 138 -17.42 24.68 -5.71
N PHE A 139 -17.55 23.39 -6.01
CA PHE A 139 -16.41 22.46 -6.03
C PHE A 139 -15.35 22.94 -7.02
N LYS A 140 -15.75 23.38 -8.22
CA LYS A 140 -14.82 23.90 -9.23
C LYS A 140 -14.03 25.10 -8.70
N LYS A 141 -14.68 26.02 -7.99
CA LYS A 141 -14.03 27.20 -7.39
C LYS A 141 -12.99 26.81 -6.35
N VAL A 142 -13.35 25.92 -5.43
CA VAL A 142 -12.42 25.43 -4.41
C VAL A 142 -11.26 24.67 -5.06
N ALA A 143 -11.53 23.77 -5.99
CA ALA A 143 -10.50 22.99 -6.67
C ALA A 143 -9.56 23.87 -7.50
N LEU A 144 -10.05 24.95 -8.12
CA LEU A 144 -9.19 25.96 -8.75
C LEU A 144 -8.30 26.68 -7.73
N SER A 145 -8.82 26.99 -6.54
CA SER A 145 -8.02 27.58 -5.46
C SER A 145 -6.95 26.60 -4.97
N VAL A 146 -7.27 25.31 -4.85
CA VAL A 146 -6.32 24.23 -4.57
C VAL A 146 -5.22 24.18 -5.64
N ALA A 147 -5.58 24.19 -6.93
CA ALA A 147 -4.62 24.19 -8.03
C ALA A 147 -3.66 25.39 -7.96
N ASN A 148 -4.19 26.59 -7.68
CA ASN A 148 -3.35 27.78 -7.51
C ASN A 148 -2.39 27.67 -6.33
N ARG A 149 -2.83 27.08 -5.20
CA ARG A 149 -1.95 26.83 -4.04
C ARG A 149 -0.87 25.82 -4.35
N LEU A 150 -1.19 24.75 -5.09
CA LEU A 150 -0.21 23.75 -5.53
C LEU A 150 0.83 24.36 -6.48
N LYS A 151 0.47 25.38 -7.26
CA LYS A 151 1.42 26.11 -8.10
C LYS A 151 2.43 26.92 -7.29
N GLU A 152 1.99 27.51 -6.19
CA GLU A 152 2.86 28.24 -5.24
C GLU A 152 3.69 27.28 -4.38
N GLN A 153 3.07 26.18 -3.94
CA GLN A 153 3.65 25.19 -3.07
C GLN A 153 3.40 23.77 -3.60
N PRO A 154 4.23 23.31 -4.56
CA PRO A 154 4.11 21.99 -5.14
C PRO A 154 4.34 20.90 -4.10
N VAL A 155 3.58 19.81 -4.20
CA VAL A 155 3.67 18.66 -3.30
C VAL A 155 4.37 17.51 -4.02
N ILE A 156 5.40 16.96 -3.40
CA ILE A 156 6.04 15.75 -3.90
C ILE A 156 5.28 14.55 -3.36
N VAL A 157 4.81 13.69 -4.25
CA VAL A 157 4.06 12.48 -3.92
C VAL A 157 4.81 11.29 -4.48
N ALA A 158 5.06 10.31 -3.63
CA ALA A 158 5.53 9.02 -4.08
C ALA A 158 4.33 8.11 -4.33
N HIS A 159 4.19 7.69 -5.57
CA HIS A 159 3.13 6.84 -6.09
C HIS A 159 3.68 5.44 -6.37
N SER A 160 2.94 4.42 -5.96
CA SER A 160 3.23 3.02 -6.25
C SER A 160 1.96 2.36 -6.69
N GLU A 161 2.02 1.57 -7.76
CA GLU A 161 0.92 0.75 -8.22
C GLU A 161 1.40 -0.70 -8.39
N SER A 162 0.66 -1.63 -7.81
CA SER A 162 0.90 -3.07 -7.94
C SER A 162 -0.32 -3.73 -8.55
N THR A 163 -0.10 -4.56 -9.56
CA THR A 163 -1.16 -5.34 -10.21
C THR A 163 -0.95 -6.82 -9.98
N PHE A 164 -2.00 -7.49 -9.50
CA PHE A 164 -2.05 -8.92 -9.23
C PHE A 164 -2.85 -9.60 -10.34
N ASP A 165 -2.13 -10.16 -11.32
CA ASP A 165 -2.67 -10.78 -12.54
C ASP A 165 -2.50 -12.31 -12.57
N GLY A 166 -2.00 -12.90 -11.47
CA GLY A 166 -1.70 -14.32 -11.36
C GLY A 166 -0.36 -14.75 -11.98
N SER A 167 0.39 -13.85 -12.63
CA SER A 167 1.68 -14.16 -13.27
C SER A 167 2.73 -14.68 -12.28
N GLY A 168 2.77 -14.12 -11.06
CA GLY A 168 3.64 -14.57 -9.98
C GLY A 168 3.34 -16.01 -9.55
N VAL A 169 2.05 -16.32 -9.43
CA VAL A 169 1.58 -17.67 -9.09
C VAL A 169 1.92 -18.65 -10.21
N LYS A 170 1.67 -18.26 -11.46
CA LYS A 170 2.02 -19.04 -12.66
C LYS A 170 3.51 -19.33 -12.74
N ARG A 171 4.36 -18.35 -12.43
CA ARG A 171 5.82 -18.52 -12.37
C ARG A 171 6.21 -19.55 -11.32
N LEU A 172 5.65 -19.45 -10.11
CA LEU A 172 5.91 -20.39 -9.02
C LEU A 172 5.46 -21.81 -9.39
N LEU A 173 4.23 -21.97 -9.89
CA LEU A 173 3.68 -23.26 -10.32
C LEU A 173 4.47 -23.91 -11.46
N SER A 174 5.12 -23.10 -12.31
CA SER A 174 5.96 -23.58 -13.41
C SER A 174 7.33 -24.08 -12.94
N ASN A 175 7.79 -23.67 -11.75
CA ASN A 175 9.08 -24.08 -11.17
C ASN A 175 8.88 -25.11 -10.05
N LYS A 176 8.81 -26.39 -10.43
CA LYS A 176 8.56 -27.50 -9.51
C LYS A 176 9.51 -27.52 -8.30
N PHE A 177 10.80 -27.26 -8.52
CA PHE A 177 11.80 -27.30 -7.44
C PHE A 177 11.56 -26.20 -6.39
N GLU A 178 11.29 -24.99 -6.85
CA GLU A 178 11.00 -23.84 -5.99
C GLU A 178 9.68 -24.04 -5.24
N LEU A 179 8.64 -24.49 -5.96
CA LEU A 179 7.35 -24.83 -5.37
C LEU A 179 7.49 -25.89 -4.28
N ASP A 180 8.15 -27.02 -4.56
CA ASP A 180 8.35 -28.10 -3.59
C ASP A 180 9.12 -27.60 -2.35
N LYS A 181 10.17 -26.79 -2.55
CA LYS A 181 10.95 -26.18 -1.45
C LYS A 181 10.07 -25.30 -0.55
N ILE A 182 9.26 -24.43 -1.14
CA ILE A 182 8.40 -23.49 -0.40
C ILE A 182 7.28 -24.24 0.32
N LEU A 183 6.64 -25.21 -0.33
CA LEU A 183 5.61 -26.05 0.28
C LEU A 183 6.16 -26.86 1.47
N ASN A 184 7.38 -27.39 1.36
CA ASN A 184 8.04 -28.08 2.48
C ASN A 184 8.27 -27.13 3.66
N SER A 185 8.80 -25.94 3.39
CA SER A 185 9.04 -24.92 4.42
C SER A 185 7.74 -24.49 5.10
N ALA A 186 6.66 -24.28 4.33
CA ALA A 186 5.36 -23.90 4.87
C ALA A 186 4.74 -24.99 5.75
N ILE A 187 5.04 -26.27 5.51
CA ILE A 187 4.51 -27.39 6.29
C ILE A 187 5.35 -27.69 7.53
N GLU A 188 6.65 -27.41 7.50
CA GLU A 188 7.55 -27.57 8.65
C GLU A 188 7.16 -26.67 9.82
N THR A 189 6.54 -25.52 9.55
CA THR A 189 6.09 -24.57 10.57
C THR A 189 4.74 -24.93 11.21
N LEU A 190 4.02 -25.93 10.67
CA LEU A 190 2.65 -26.24 11.08
C LEU A 190 2.57 -27.35 12.14
N PRO A 191 1.57 -27.30 13.04
CA PRO A 191 1.33 -28.36 14.01
C PRO A 191 0.93 -29.68 13.33
N LYS A 192 1.60 -30.78 13.71
CA LYS A 192 1.32 -32.13 13.23
C LYS A 192 0.78 -33.01 14.36
N ASP A 193 -0.13 -33.92 14.04
CA ASP A 193 -0.57 -34.94 14.99
C ASP A 193 0.51 -36.02 15.22
N ARG A 194 0.23 -36.96 16.13
CA ARG A 194 1.14 -38.08 16.44
C ARG A 194 1.46 -39.00 15.25
N ASN A 195 0.68 -38.89 14.17
CA ASN A 195 0.81 -39.68 12.94
C ASN A 195 1.36 -38.85 11.77
N GLY A 196 1.81 -37.60 12.00
CA GLY A 196 2.31 -36.70 10.97
C GLY A 196 1.23 -36.11 10.05
N LYS A 197 -0.04 -36.15 10.46
CA LYS A 197 -1.17 -35.54 9.74
C LYS A 197 -1.45 -34.13 10.24
N MET A 198 -2.07 -33.32 9.39
CA MET A 198 -2.41 -31.92 9.66
C MET A 198 -3.88 -31.63 9.34
N SER A 199 -4.47 -30.70 10.09
CA SER A 199 -5.84 -30.22 9.80
C SER A 199 -5.84 -29.31 8.59
N LYS A 200 -6.89 -29.39 7.76
CA LYS A 200 -7.12 -28.44 6.67
C LYS A 200 -7.36 -27.01 7.18
N ASP A 201 -7.69 -26.81 8.45
CA ASP A 201 -7.83 -25.47 9.05
C ASP A 201 -6.53 -24.64 8.94
N TYR A 202 -5.38 -25.33 8.83
CA TYR A 202 -4.08 -24.69 8.64
C TYR A 202 -3.77 -24.33 7.18
N LEU A 203 -4.64 -24.64 6.21
CA LEU A 203 -4.41 -24.29 4.80
C LEU A 203 -4.28 -22.78 4.60
N ARG A 204 -5.04 -21.96 5.34
CA ARG A 204 -4.90 -20.49 5.29
C ARG A 204 -3.53 -20.04 5.80
N VAL A 205 -3.12 -20.57 6.95
CA VAL A 205 -1.80 -20.28 7.55
C VAL A 205 -0.67 -20.72 6.63
N ALA A 206 -0.79 -21.89 6.00
CA ALA A 206 0.19 -22.36 5.03
C ALA A 206 0.23 -21.46 3.79
N LEU A 207 -0.94 -21.05 3.31
CA LEU A 207 -1.06 -20.17 2.15
C LEU A 207 -0.42 -18.79 2.43
N ASP A 208 -0.53 -18.25 3.65
CA ASP A 208 0.18 -17.03 4.08
C ASP A 208 1.69 -17.12 3.94
N VAL A 209 2.25 -18.29 4.27
CA VAL A 209 3.70 -18.53 4.16
C VAL A 209 4.13 -18.60 2.69
N VAL A 210 3.28 -19.13 1.80
CA VAL A 210 3.58 -19.30 0.37
C VAL A 210 3.28 -18.04 -0.46
N ALA A 211 2.35 -17.20 -0.01
CA ALA A 211 1.88 -16.00 -0.73
C ALA A 211 3.02 -15.11 -1.25
N PRO A 212 4.01 -14.72 -0.42
CA PRO A 212 5.08 -13.82 -0.87
C PRO A 212 5.89 -14.39 -2.03
N SER A 213 6.15 -15.70 -2.04
CA SER A 213 6.87 -16.37 -3.13
C SER A 213 6.03 -16.46 -4.41
N ALA A 214 4.71 -16.50 -4.27
CA ALA A 214 3.77 -16.43 -5.39
C ALA A 214 3.50 -15.00 -5.87
N ALA A 215 4.17 -13.99 -5.29
CA ALA A 215 3.89 -12.57 -5.46
C ALA A 215 2.43 -12.19 -5.16
N LEU A 216 1.82 -12.90 -4.21
CA LEU A 216 0.52 -12.56 -3.64
C LEU A 216 0.74 -11.80 -2.33
N PRO A 217 -0.19 -10.89 -1.96
CA PRO A 217 -0.16 -10.26 -0.65
C PRO A 217 -0.35 -11.33 0.45
N PRO A 218 0.17 -11.11 1.68
CA PRO A 218 -0.15 -11.96 2.81
C PRO A 218 -1.65 -11.92 3.10
N PHE A 219 -2.26 -13.04 3.47
CA PHE A 219 -3.70 -13.14 3.72
C PHE A 219 -4.01 -12.90 5.20
N GLY A 220 -5.13 -12.22 5.49
CA GLY A 220 -5.51 -11.89 6.87
C GLY A 220 -4.56 -10.93 7.61
N ALA A 221 -3.41 -10.57 7.02
CA ALA A 221 -2.64 -9.43 7.44
C ALA A 221 -3.44 -8.20 7.03
N ILE A 222 -4.00 -7.55 8.05
CA ILE A 222 -4.60 -6.22 8.00
C ILE A 222 -3.80 -5.38 7.00
N GLU A 223 -4.53 -4.68 6.14
CA GLU A 223 -4.19 -3.56 5.24
C GLU A 223 -2.81 -2.91 5.46
N GLU A 224 -2.42 -2.79 6.72
CA GLU A 224 -1.10 -2.47 7.24
C GLU A 224 0.06 -3.25 6.59
N VAL A 225 0.09 -4.58 6.46
CA VAL A 225 1.37 -5.29 6.11
C VAL A 225 1.76 -5.23 4.63
N CYS A 226 0.78 -5.27 3.71
CA CYS A 226 1.09 -5.14 2.29
C CYS A 226 1.39 -3.69 1.91
N CYS A 227 0.70 -2.73 2.56
CA CYS A 227 1.10 -1.33 2.51
C CYS A 227 2.41 -1.09 3.27
N LEU A 228 2.79 -1.84 4.31
CA LEU A 228 4.01 -1.60 5.08
C LEU A 228 5.27 -1.76 4.23
N PHE A 229 5.35 -2.66 3.25
CA PHE A 229 6.56 -2.71 2.42
C PHE A 229 6.71 -1.48 1.51
N SER A 230 5.62 -0.98 0.91
CA SER A 230 5.68 0.26 0.11
C SER A 230 5.70 1.52 0.98
N HIS A 231 4.78 1.63 1.94
CA HIS A 231 4.61 2.74 2.88
C HIS A 231 5.76 2.85 3.88
N GLN A 232 6.29 1.77 4.46
CA GLN A 232 7.45 1.84 5.35
C GLN A 232 8.75 2.06 4.57
N PHE A 233 8.88 1.57 3.34
CA PHE A 233 10.01 1.94 2.46
C PHE A 233 9.93 3.42 2.07
N LEU A 234 8.75 3.90 1.67
CA LEU A 234 8.51 5.32 1.40
C LEU A 234 8.74 6.18 2.65
N PHE A 235 8.29 5.74 3.81
CA PHE A 235 8.55 6.39 5.09
C PHE A 235 10.05 6.38 5.41
N PHE A 236 10.74 5.26 5.27
CA PHE A 236 12.17 5.16 5.58
C PHE A 236 13.06 5.95 4.60
N VAL A 237 12.68 6.02 3.32
CA VAL A 237 13.44 6.71 2.27
C VAL A 237 13.10 8.19 2.17
N PHE A 238 11.83 8.56 2.37
CA PHE A 238 11.32 9.90 2.09
C PHE A 238 10.70 10.63 3.30
N ASN A 239 10.58 10.00 4.47
CA ASN A 239 9.93 10.60 5.64
C ASN A 239 10.53 10.09 6.98
N PRO A 240 11.71 10.58 7.41
CA PRO A 240 12.32 10.11 8.66
C PRO A 240 11.38 10.34 9.87
N PRO A 241 11.42 9.47 10.89
CA PRO A 241 10.32 9.32 11.85
C PRO A 241 10.13 10.58 12.70
N VAL A 242 9.07 11.33 12.40
CA VAL A 242 8.35 12.12 13.40
C VAL A 242 7.06 11.35 13.69
N LEU A 243 6.83 11.05 14.97
CA LEU A 243 5.69 10.29 15.47
C LEU A 243 4.37 10.96 15.10
N HIS A 244 3.79 10.58 13.96
CA HIS A 244 2.39 10.80 13.67
C HIS A 244 1.69 9.46 13.53
N GLN A 245 0.75 9.21 14.44
CA GLN A 245 -0.27 8.18 14.30
C GLN A 245 -1.20 8.58 13.16
N GLY A 246 -0.74 8.42 11.93
CA GLY A 246 -1.59 8.40 10.75
C GLY A 246 -2.08 6.98 10.55
N LYS A 247 -3.39 6.76 10.61
CA LYS A 247 -4.01 5.59 10.00
C LYS A 247 -3.54 5.55 8.54
N GLY A 248 -3.03 4.40 8.10
CA GLY A 248 -2.67 4.20 6.70
C GLY A 248 -3.86 4.50 5.77
N PRO A 249 -3.64 4.69 4.46
CA PRO A 249 -4.74 4.80 3.53
C PRO A 249 -5.55 3.50 3.57
N ASP A 250 -6.71 3.58 4.23
CA ASP A 250 -7.76 2.59 4.22
C ASP A 250 -8.20 2.43 2.73
N ASN A 251 -7.68 1.43 2.01
CA ASN A 251 -8.29 0.89 0.79
C ASN A 251 -9.02 -0.44 1.13
N PRO A 252 -10.17 -0.36 1.83
CA PRO A 252 -10.92 -1.54 2.26
C PRO A 252 -11.46 -2.36 1.07
N GLU A 253 -11.43 -1.80 -0.13
CA GLU A 253 -11.88 -2.45 -1.35
C GLU A 253 -10.91 -3.55 -1.80
N PHE A 254 -9.60 -3.32 -1.72
CA PHE A 254 -8.60 -4.34 -2.06
C PHE A 254 -8.63 -5.54 -1.13
N SER A 255 -8.60 -5.30 0.19
CA SER A 255 -8.68 -6.39 1.19
C SER A 255 -9.96 -7.20 0.96
N ARG A 256 -11.08 -6.52 0.72
CA ARG A 256 -12.37 -7.17 0.45
C ARG A 256 -12.36 -8.00 -0.83
N GLU A 257 -11.73 -7.52 -1.91
CA GLU A 257 -11.71 -8.20 -3.20
C GLU A 257 -10.78 -9.42 -3.19
N MET A 258 -9.60 -9.31 -2.58
CA MET A 258 -8.71 -10.46 -2.36
C MET A 258 -9.33 -11.48 -1.41
N ASP A 259 -9.90 -11.05 -0.28
CA ASP A 259 -10.58 -11.94 0.67
C ASP A 259 -11.75 -12.68 0.00
N LYS A 260 -12.44 -12.02 -0.94
CA LYS A 260 -13.50 -12.63 -1.74
C LYS A 260 -12.94 -13.70 -2.68
N VAL A 261 -11.91 -13.40 -3.47
CA VAL A 261 -11.23 -14.35 -4.38
C VAL A 261 -10.81 -15.61 -3.60
N ILE A 262 -10.13 -15.43 -2.47
CA ILE A 262 -9.65 -16.55 -1.66
C ILE A 262 -10.80 -17.31 -1.02
N GLY A 263 -11.79 -16.61 -0.47
CA GLY A 263 -12.98 -17.22 0.11
C GLY A 263 -13.77 -18.06 -0.89
N GLU A 264 -13.83 -17.64 -2.16
CA GLU A 264 -14.43 -18.42 -3.24
C GLU A 264 -13.60 -19.66 -3.58
N VAL A 265 -12.27 -19.53 -3.67
CA VAL A 265 -11.37 -20.66 -3.93
C VAL A 265 -11.44 -21.72 -2.83
N PHE A 266 -11.39 -21.32 -1.55
CA PHE A 266 -11.47 -22.25 -0.41
C PHE A 266 -12.78 -23.06 -0.41
N LYS A 267 -13.90 -22.42 -0.80
CA LYS A 267 -15.19 -23.10 -0.99
C LYS A 267 -15.14 -24.10 -2.14
N MET A 268 -14.50 -23.75 -3.26
CA MET A 268 -14.42 -24.63 -4.43
C MET A 268 -13.59 -25.90 -4.17
N VAL A 269 -12.54 -25.82 -3.35
CA VAL A 269 -11.65 -26.97 -3.06
C VAL A 269 -12.07 -27.80 -1.83
N SER A 270 -13.25 -27.55 -1.26
CA SER A 270 -13.71 -28.19 0.00
C SER A 270 -12.62 -28.15 1.09
N ALA A 271 -11.99 -26.98 1.26
CA ALA A 271 -10.93 -26.78 2.25
C ALA A 271 -11.47 -26.69 3.69
N ASP A 272 -12.75 -26.41 3.88
CA ASP A 272 -13.37 -26.15 5.20
C ASP A 272 -13.80 -27.43 5.96
N ASP A 273 -13.61 -28.61 5.37
CA ASP A 273 -13.79 -29.86 6.10
C ASP A 273 -12.62 -30.02 7.07
N ALA A 274 -12.85 -30.07 8.40
CA ALA A 274 -11.84 -30.26 9.46
C ALA A 274 -11.15 -31.65 9.44
N LYS A 275 -10.93 -32.19 8.25
CA LYS A 275 -10.36 -33.50 7.96
C LYS A 275 -8.85 -33.44 8.11
N LEU A 276 -8.30 -34.39 8.86
CA LEU A 276 -6.85 -34.60 8.95
C LEU A 276 -6.33 -35.25 7.66
N VAL A 277 -5.38 -34.59 7.01
CA VAL A 277 -4.75 -35.04 5.76
C VAL A 277 -3.25 -35.29 5.94
N LYS A 278 -2.66 -36.14 5.08
CA LYS A 278 -1.20 -36.35 5.06
C LYS A 278 -0.50 -35.18 4.37
N GLU A 279 0.81 -35.04 4.57
CA GLU A 279 1.60 -33.96 3.97
C GLU A 279 1.45 -33.88 2.44
N ASP A 280 1.53 -35.00 1.72
CA ASP A 280 1.41 -35.00 0.25
C ASP A 280 0.03 -34.56 -0.24
N GLU A 281 -1.03 -34.96 0.48
CA GLU A 281 -2.40 -34.55 0.19
C GLU A 281 -2.58 -33.05 0.49
N PHE A 282 -1.98 -32.56 1.59
CA PHE A 282 -2.01 -31.14 1.93
C PHE A 282 -1.27 -30.27 0.91
N LYS A 283 -0.07 -30.68 0.48
CA LYS A 283 0.70 -30.00 -0.58
C LYS A 283 -0.11 -29.91 -1.88
N LYS A 284 -0.77 -31.01 -2.24
CA LYS A 284 -1.63 -31.07 -3.42
C LYS A 284 -2.80 -30.09 -3.32
N ILE A 285 -3.51 -30.04 -2.19
CA ILE A 285 -4.59 -29.09 -1.97
C ILE A 285 -4.08 -27.65 -2.02
N LEU A 286 -2.95 -27.35 -1.38
CA LEU A 286 -2.36 -26.01 -1.40
C LEU A 286 -1.95 -25.58 -2.82
N THR A 287 -1.45 -26.53 -3.62
CA THR A 287 -1.12 -26.29 -5.03
C THR A 287 -2.37 -26.06 -5.87
N GLU A 288 -3.45 -26.79 -5.63
CA GLU A 288 -4.75 -26.59 -6.27
C GLU A 288 -5.33 -25.20 -5.93
N ILE A 289 -5.24 -24.78 -4.67
CA ILE A 289 -5.64 -23.43 -4.23
C ILE A 289 -4.86 -22.35 -4.99
N LEU A 290 -3.53 -22.47 -5.08
CA LEU A 290 -2.70 -21.54 -5.85
C LEU A 290 -3.10 -21.52 -7.33
N GLY A 291 -3.33 -22.69 -7.93
CA GLY A 291 -3.81 -22.81 -9.31
C GLY A 291 -5.15 -22.12 -9.54
N SER A 292 -6.09 -22.26 -8.60
CA SER A 292 -7.38 -21.58 -8.67
C SER A 292 -7.26 -20.06 -8.51
N ILE A 293 -6.43 -19.57 -7.58
CA ILE A 293 -6.16 -18.13 -7.43
C ILE A 293 -5.56 -17.57 -8.73
N MET A 294 -4.59 -18.27 -9.32
CA MET A 294 -3.99 -17.88 -10.61
C MET A 294 -5.06 -17.70 -11.68
N LEU A 295 -5.99 -18.66 -11.84
CA LEU A 295 -7.04 -18.59 -12.86
C LEU A 295 -8.03 -17.45 -12.62
N GLN A 296 -8.37 -17.15 -11.36
CA GLN A 296 -9.25 -16.02 -11.05
C GLN A 296 -8.58 -14.67 -11.36
N LEU A 297 -7.30 -14.52 -11.00
CA LEU A 297 -6.54 -13.31 -11.27
C LEU A 297 -6.19 -13.12 -12.75
N GLU A 298 -5.97 -14.21 -13.51
CA GLU A 298 -5.80 -14.13 -14.97
C GLU A 298 -7.08 -13.64 -15.66
N GLY A 299 -8.26 -13.97 -15.11
CA GLY A 299 -9.55 -13.51 -15.62
C GLY A 299 -9.90 -12.09 -15.22
N ASN A 300 -9.59 -11.70 -13.97
CA ASN A 300 -9.86 -10.38 -13.40
C ASN A 300 -8.65 -9.94 -12.54
N PRO A 301 -7.67 -9.25 -13.15
CA PRO A 301 -6.54 -8.70 -12.40
C PRO A 301 -6.99 -7.67 -11.37
N ILE A 302 -6.31 -7.62 -10.24
CA ILE A 302 -6.59 -6.65 -9.17
C ILE A 302 -5.42 -5.67 -9.07
N SER A 303 -5.69 -4.38 -9.20
CA SER A 303 -4.68 -3.32 -9.07
C SER A 303 -4.85 -2.54 -7.78
N VAL A 304 -3.73 -2.22 -7.12
CA VAL A 304 -3.69 -1.44 -5.89
C VAL A 304 -2.71 -0.31 -6.10
N SER A 305 -3.17 0.91 -5.86
CA SER A 305 -2.31 2.08 -5.80
C SER A 305 -2.14 2.56 -4.36
N SER A 306 -0.95 3.09 -4.07
CA SER A 306 -0.63 3.72 -2.80
C SER A 306 0.09 5.04 -3.07
N ASN A 307 -0.34 6.09 -2.39
CA ASN A 307 0.19 7.43 -2.54
C ASN A 307 0.66 7.94 -1.17
N SER A 308 1.87 8.48 -1.10
CA SER A 308 2.40 9.11 0.11
C SER A 308 3.01 10.46 -0.22
N VAL A 309 2.72 11.46 0.60
CA VAL A 309 3.41 12.75 0.52
C VAL A 309 4.85 12.58 1.01
N VAL A 310 5.79 13.15 0.28
CA VAL A 310 7.21 13.21 0.64
C VAL A 310 7.44 14.52 1.37
N HIS A 311 7.73 14.44 2.67
CA HIS A 311 8.09 15.61 3.45
C HIS A 311 9.61 15.77 3.40
N GLU A 312 10.09 16.94 3.02
CA GLU A 312 11.49 17.25 3.28
C GLU A 312 11.74 17.19 4.80
N PRO A 313 12.84 16.57 5.26
CA PRO A 313 13.15 16.56 6.68
C PRO A 313 13.25 18.02 7.18
N LEU A 314 12.29 18.43 8.00
CA LEU A 314 12.32 19.73 8.67
C LEU A 314 13.50 19.75 9.65
N GLY A 315 14.67 20.15 9.13
CA GLY A 315 15.89 20.32 9.92
C GLY A 315 17.05 19.44 9.48
N SER A 316 17.56 19.62 8.26
CA SER A 316 18.97 19.32 7.95
C SER A 316 19.43 20.19 6.79
N SER A 317 19.87 21.42 7.10
CA SER A 317 20.92 22.02 6.27
C SER A 317 22.10 21.06 6.30
N SER A 318 22.25 20.27 5.23
CA SER A 318 23.43 19.45 5.00
C SER A 318 24.65 20.34 4.80
N THR A 319 25.26 20.78 5.90
CA THR A 319 26.70 21.05 5.96
C THR A 319 27.43 19.71 6.06
N LEU A 320 27.39 18.94 4.98
CA LEU A 320 28.18 17.72 4.86
C LEU A 320 28.90 17.84 3.52
N LEU A 321 30.23 17.93 3.61
CA LEU A 321 31.22 18.25 2.56
C LEU A 321 31.70 19.72 2.53
N GLN A 322 32.32 20.18 3.63
CA GLN A 322 33.49 21.06 3.49
C GLN A 322 34.75 20.24 3.77
N PRO A 323 35.70 20.13 2.82
CA PRO A 323 36.98 19.52 3.09
C PRO A 323 37.78 20.40 4.06
N SER A 324 38.30 19.78 5.13
CA SER A 324 39.22 20.44 6.06
C SER A 324 40.47 20.90 5.30
N PRO A 325 40.93 22.15 5.44
CA PRO A 325 42.19 22.56 4.84
C PRO A 325 43.32 21.78 5.51
N ALA A 326 44.16 21.17 4.67
CA ALA A 326 45.34 20.45 5.10
C ALA A 326 46.32 21.42 5.78
N GLU A 327 46.61 21.18 7.07
CA GLU A 327 47.81 21.73 7.70
C GLU A 327 49.04 21.21 6.94
N THR A 328 49.79 22.14 6.35
CA THR A 328 51.11 21.88 5.82
C THR A 328 52.09 22.71 6.62
N ALA A 329 52.97 22.01 7.36
CA ALA A 329 54.23 22.43 7.98
C ALA A 329 54.20 23.52 9.07
#